data_AF-A0A0T6BDR7-F1
#
_entry.id   AF-A0A0T6BDR7-F1
#
_cell.length_a   1.000
_cell.length_b   1.000
_cell.length_c   1.000
_cell.angle_alpha   90.00
_cell.angle_beta   90.00
_cell.angle_gamma   90.00
#
_symmetry.space_group_name_H-M   'P 1'
#
loop_
_entity.id
_entity.type
_entity.pdbx_description
1 polymer ?
#
loop_
_entity_poly.entity_id
_entity_poly.type
_entity_poly.pdbx_seq_one_letter_code
_entity_poly.pdbx_strand_id
1 'polypeptide(L)'
;MSQIESSTCQMYPLPSNQRTLDLLSLFRERFGHEPEFLVRVPGRVNLIGEHVDYCGYGVCPMALEQDMLLAVSSCESSTSLKISNLDADTYGDYEDDLKN
;
A
#
# COMPACT_ATOMS: atom_id res chain seq x y z
N MET A 1 -1.74 21.20 -9.56
CA MET A 1 -1.82 19.97 -8.75
C MET A 1 -2.39 20.35 -7.39
N SER A 2 -3.72 20.32 -7.28
CA SER A 2 -4.45 20.67 -6.07
C SER A 2 -4.26 19.57 -5.04
N GLN A 3 -3.74 19.93 -3.87
CA GLN A 3 -3.75 19.07 -2.69
C GLN A 3 -5.21 18.83 -2.29
N ILE A 4 -5.64 17.56 -2.29
CA ILE A 4 -6.94 17.15 -1.77
C ILE A 4 -6.70 16.87 -0.29
N GLU A 5 -7.00 17.86 0.56
CA GLU A 5 -6.98 17.68 2.00
C GLU A 5 -8.25 16.94 2.44
N SER A 6 -8.09 15.69 2.86
CA SER A 6 -9.04 15.04 3.77
C SER A 6 -8.59 15.36 5.19
N SER A 7 -9.51 15.84 6.02
CA SER A 7 -9.29 16.56 7.29
C SER A 7 -8.55 15.81 8.42
N THR A 8 -7.95 14.65 8.13
CA THR A 8 -7.23 13.81 9.11
C THR A 8 -5.94 13.17 8.60
N CYS A 9 -5.59 13.28 7.31
CA CYS A 9 -4.38 12.63 6.76
C CYS A 9 -3.69 13.51 5.70
N GLN A 10 -2.38 13.72 5.86
CA GLN A 10 -1.58 14.42 4.86
C GLN A 10 -1.36 13.53 3.64
N MET A 11 -1.95 13.93 2.51
CA MET A 11 -1.76 13.29 1.22
C MET A 11 -0.53 13.88 0.54
N TYR A 12 0.41 13.02 0.17
CA TYR A 12 1.59 13.40 -0.58
C TYR A 12 1.51 12.93 -2.03
N PRO A 13 2.03 13.69 -2.98
CA PRO A 13 2.15 13.22 -4.35
C PRO A 13 3.06 12.00 -4.38
N LEU A 14 2.58 10.91 -5.00
CA LEU A 14 3.42 9.75 -5.20
C LEU A 14 4.46 10.00 -6.29
N PRO A 15 5.66 9.40 -6.17
CA PRO A 15 6.66 9.48 -7.20
C PRO A 15 6.11 8.88 -8.51
N SER A 16 6.20 9.65 -9.59
CA SER A 16 5.83 9.24 -10.95
C SER A 16 6.92 8.35 -11.58
N ASN A 17 7.22 7.24 -10.91
CA ASN A 17 8.18 6.24 -11.39
C ASN A 17 7.45 5.12 -12.15
N GLN A 18 8.24 4.27 -12.83
CA GLN A 18 7.71 3.16 -13.62
C GLN A 18 6.85 2.20 -12.77
N ARG A 19 7.24 1.94 -11.52
CA ARG A 19 6.51 1.06 -10.60
C ARG A 19 5.08 1.54 -10.35
N THR A 20 4.87 2.85 -10.18
CA THR A 20 3.54 3.43 -10.01
C THR A 20 2.69 3.25 -11.28
N LEU A 21 3.29 3.45 -12.46
CA LEU A 21 2.61 3.27 -13.74
C LEU A 21 2.22 1.80 -13.99
N ASP A 22 3.11 0.87 -13.69
CA ASP A 22 2.86 -0.57 -13.82
C ASP A 22 1.75 -1.01 -12.86
N LEU A 23 1.76 -0.51 -11.61
CA LEU A 23 0.71 -0.77 -10.62
C LEU A 23 -0.66 -0.29 -11.08
N LEU A 24 -0.76 0.93 -11.61
CA LEU A 24 -2.01 1.48 -12.14
C LEU A 24 -2.51 0.66 -13.34
N SER A 25 -1.61 0.28 -14.24
CA SER A 25 -1.94 -0.51 -15.43
C SER A 25 -2.47 -1.89 -15.04
N LEU A 26 -1.78 -2.58 -14.12
CA LEU A 26 -2.20 -3.89 -13.62
C LEU A 26 -3.52 -3.80 -12.86
N PHE A 27 -3.71 -2.78 -12.02
CA PHE A 27 -4.96 -2.60 -11.28
C PHE A 27 -6.14 -2.46 -12.24
N ARG A 28 -6.00 -1.63 -13.27
CA ARG A 28 -7.03 -1.47 -14.30
C ARG A 28 -7.29 -2.76 -15.08
N GLU A 29 -6.25 -3.52 -15.40
CA GLU A 29 -6.38 -4.82 -16.09
C GLU A 29 -7.15 -5.84 -15.23
N ARG A 30 -6.84 -5.92 -13.93
CA ARG A 30 -7.41 -6.92 -13.01
C ARG A 30 -8.81 -6.56 -12.53
N PHE A 31 -9.07 -5.28 -12.26
CA PHE A 31 -10.31 -4.81 -11.63
C PHE A 31 -11.23 -4.02 -12.57
N GLY A 32 -10.76 -3.64 -13.77
CA GLY A 32 -11.57 -2.99 -14.81
C GLY A 32 -11.88 -1.51 -14.56
N HIS A 33 -11.34 -0.90 -13.50
CA HIS A 33 -11.53 0.51 -13.15
C HIS A 33 -10.25 1.11 -12.57
N GLU A 34 -10.19 2.44 -12.45
CA GLU A 34 -9.06 3.15 -11.84
C GLU A 34 -9.15 3.07 -10.30
N PRO A 35 -8.02 2.99 -9.57
CA PRO A 35 -8.05 2.98 -8.11
C PRO A 35 -8.54 4.30 -7.53
N GLU A 36 -9.19 4.24 -6.37
CA GLU A 36 -9.71 5.41 -5.66
C GLU A 36 -8.58 6.20 -5.01
N PHE A 37 -7.61 5.49 -4.44
CA PHE A 37 -6.41 6.07 -3.87
C PHE A 37 -5.24 5.10 -3.93
N LEU A 38 -4.05 5.66 -3.76
CA LEU A 38 -2.80 4.92 -3.69
C LEU A 38 -2.17 5.12 -2.31
N VAL A 39 -1.59 4.06 -1.76
CA VAL A 39 -0.88 4.09 -0.47
C VAL A 39 0.57 3.68 -0.69
N ARG A 40 1.49 4.40 -0.04
CA ARG A 40 2.91 4.09 -0.03
C ARG A 40 3.39 3.86 1.39
N VAL A 41 4.00 2.71 1.63
CA VAL A 41 4.49 2.30 2.93
C VAL A 41 5.99 2.01 2.82
N PRO A 42 6.88 2.87 3.35
CA PRO A 42 8.31 2.60 3.32
C PRO A 42 8.67 1.44 4.24
N GLY A 43 9.66 0.64 3.83
CA GLY A 43 10.33 -0.28 4.72
C GLY A 43 11.10 0.46 5.81
N ARG A 44 11.60 -0.27 6.81
CA ARG A 44 12.37 0.32 7.92
C ARG A 44 13.50 -0.57 8.37
N VAL A 45 14.59 0.07 8.77
CA VAL A 45 15.69 -0.55 9.52
C VAL A 45 15.76 0.03 10.91
N ASN A 46 16.17 -0.76 11.89
CA ASN A 46 16.51 -0.22 13.20
C ASN A 46 18.02 0.03 13.23
N LEU A 47 18.43 1.24 13.59
CA LEU A 47 19.84 1.56 13.78
C LEU A 47 20.36 1.02 15.11
N ILE A 48 19.50 1.06 16.13
CA ILE A 48 19.74 0.52 17.47
C ILE A 48 18.41 0.22 18.18
N GLY A 49 18.45 -0.70 19.14
CA GLY A 49 17.28 -1.10 19.92
C GLY A 49 16.57 -2.33 19.34
N GLU A 50 17.33 -3.33 18.89
CA GLU A 50 16.72 -4.61 18.50
C GLU A 50 16.25 -5.38 19.73
N HIS A 51 15.06 -5.99 19.63
CA HIS A 51 14.44 -6.79 20.69
C HIS A 51 14.18 -6.06 22.02
N VAL A 52 14.01 -4.73 22.00
CA VAL A 52 13.65 -3.95 23.21
C VAL A 52 12.36 -3.17 23.08
N ASP A 53 11.80 -3.10 21.87
CA ASP A 53 10.53 -2.46 21.54
C ASP A 53 9.37 -3.08 22.32
N TYR A 54 9.31 -4.40 22.40
CA TYR A 54 8.28 -5.11 23.16
C TYR A 54 8.42 -4.96 24.69
N CYS A 55 9.56 -4.43 25.18
CA CYS A 55 9.79 -4.13 26.59
C CYS A 55 9.42 -2.68 26.96
N GLY A 56 8.95 -1.87 26.00
CA GLY A 56 8.60 -0.46 26.23
C GLY A 56 9.81 0.48 26.30
N TYR A 57 10.99 0.03 25.86
CA TYR A 57 12.17 0.90 25.73
C TYR A 57 12.16 1.64 24.39
N GLY A 58 12.87 2.78 24.35
CA GLY A 58 13.04 3.54 23.12
C GLY A 58 13.86 2.78 22.08
N VAL A 59 13.51 2.96 20.81
CA VAL A 59 14.20 2.44 19.63
C VAL A 59 14.55 3.57 18.66
N CYS A 60 15.52 3.35 17.78
CA CYS A 60 15.90 4.32 16.74
C CYS A 60 15.75 3.73 15.34
N PRO A 61 14.52 3.73 14.77
CA PRO A 61 14.27 3.28 13.41
C PRO A 61 14.53 4.38 12.38
N MET A 62 14.78 3.95 11.14
CA MET A 62 14.89 4.82 9.97
C MET A 62 14.07 4.20 8.82
N ALA A 63 13.26 5.03 8.17
CA ALA A 63 12.54 4.65 6.97
C ALA A 63 13.52 4.50 5.78
N LEU A 64 13.33 3.46 5.00
CA LEU A 64 14.10 3.19 3.79
C LEU A 64 13.47 3.87 2.57
N GLU A 65 14.24 3.96 1.49
CA GLU A 65 13.73 4.34 0.16
C GLU A 65 12.88 3.23 -0.46
N GLN A 66 13.20 1.97 -0.15
CA GLN A 66 12.41 0.81 -0.55
C GLN A 66 11.05 0.85 0.12
N ASP A 67 10.00 0.71 -0.68
CA ASP A 67 8.62 0.85 -0.25
C ASP A 67 7.69 -0.18 -0.90
N MET A 68 6.54 -0.37 -0.26
CA MET A 68 5.39 -1.08 -0.79
C MET A 68 4.36 -0.06 -1.28
N LEU A 69 3.90 -0.25 -2.51
CA LEU A 69 2.84 0.55 -3.13
C LEU A 69 1.56 -0.29 -3.20
N LEU A 70 0.44 0.32 -2.87
CA LEU A 70 -0.88 -0.29 -2.87
C LEU A 70 -1.82 0.59 -3.69
N ALA A 71 -2.56 -0.03 -4.60
CA ALA A 71 -3.67 0.59 -5.30
C ALA A 71 -4.97 0.02 -4.73
N VAL A 72 -5.86 0.89 -4.27
CA VAL A 72 -7.05 0.49 -3.52
C VAL A 72 -8.27 1.18 -4.11
N SER A 73 -9.35 0.42 -4.23
CA SER A 73 -10.68 0.93 -4.51
C SER A 73 -11.69 0.20 -3.64
N SER A 74 -12.69 0.93 -3.17
CA SER A 74 -13.81 0.36 -2.43
C SER A 74 -14.92 -0.06 -3.39
N CYS A 75 -15.55 -1.21 -3.13
CA CYS A 75 -16.70 -1.68 -3.90
C CYS A 75 -17.93 -1.74 -2.99
N GLU A 76 -18.88 -0.81 -3.13
CA GLU A 76 -20.10 -0.82 -2.30
C GLU A 76 -21.01 -2.02 -2.57
N SER A 77 -20.86 -2.66 -3.74
CA SER A 77 -21.71 -3.78 -4.17
C SER A 77 -21.24 -5.14 -3.66
N SER A 78 -20.02 -5.25 -3.13
CA SER A 78 -19.44 -6.51 -2.68
C SER A 78 -18.70 -6.34 -1.36
N THR A 79 -18.81 -7.34 -0.49
CA THR A 79 -18.02 -7.45 0.74
C THR A 79 -16.76 -8.30 0.56
N SER A 80 -16.42 -8.68 -0.67
CA SER A 80 -15.24 -9.49 -0.98
C SER A 80 -13.97 -8.64 -0.99
N LEU A 81 -12.94 -9.08 -0.27
CA LEU A 81 -11.58 -8.57 -0.38
C LEU A 81 -10.85 -9.31 -1.51
N LYS A 82 -10.34 -8.56 -2.49
CA LYS A 82 -9.51 -9.10 -3.58
C LYS A 82 -8.14 -8.43 -3.53
N ILE A 83 -7.08 -9.23 -3.57
CA ILE A 83 -5.69 -8.76 -3.50
C ILE A 83 -4.91 -9.42 -4.62
N SER A 84 -4.20 -8.60 -5.39
CA SER A 84 -3.31 -9.04 -6.47
C SER A 84 -1.93 -8.43 -6.26
N ASN A 85 -0.90 -9.18 -6.64
CA ASN A 85 0.49 -8.72 -6.63
C ASN A 85 0.96 -8.38 -8.04
N LEU A 86 1.92 -7.47 -8.16
CA LEU A 86 2.61 -7.19 -9.43
C LEU A 86 3.42 -8.40 -9.93
N ASP A 87 3.98 -9.19 -9.01
CA ASP A 87 4.68 -10.43 -9.31
C ASP A 87 3.71 -11.62 -9.24
N ALA A 88 2.92 -11.78 -10.30
CA ALA A 88 1.89 -12.81 -10.40
C ALA A 88 2.46 -14.24 -10.55
N ASP A 89 3.71 -14.38 -10.98
CA ASP A 89 4.38 -15.68 -11.12
C ASP A 89 4.76 -16.24 -9.76
N THR A 90 5.14 -15.37 -8.81
CA THR A 90 5.51 -15.75 -7.45
C THR A 90 4.32 -15.77 -6.49
N TYR A 91 3.38 -14.82 -6.64
CA TYR A 91 2.26 -14.63 -5.71
C TYR A 91 0.92 -14.71 -6.43
N GLY A 92 0.13 -15.72 -6.10
CA GLY A 92 -1.23 -15.88 -6.61
C GLY A 92 -2.20 -14.81 -6.08
N ASP A 93 -3.25 -14.55 -6.86
CA ASP A 93 -4.35 -13.69 -6.44
C ASP A 93 -5.08 -14.29 -5.23
N TYR A 94 -5.47 -13.42 -4.29
CA TYR A 94 -6.23 -13.78 -3.10
C TYR A 94 -7.62 -13.16 -3.15
N GLU A 95 -8.64 -13.95 -2.84
CA GLU A 95 -10.03 -13.48 -2.73
C GLU A 95 -10.71 -14.15 -1.52
N ASP A 96 -11.38 -13.34 -0.70
CA ASP A 96 -12.13 -13.80 0.46
C ASP A 96 -13.30 -12.87 0.78
N ASP A 97 -14.34 -13.40 1.44
CA ASP A 97 -15.49 -12.62 1.87
C ASP A 97 -15.25 -12.05 3.27
N LEU A 98 -15.34 -10.72 3.44
CA LEU A 98 -15.22 -10.06 4.75
C LEU A 98 -16.43 -10.29 5.68
N LYS A 99 -17.33 -11.21 5.33
CA LYS A 99 -18.49 -11.58 6.16
C LYS A 99 -18.06 -12.61 7.21
N ASN A 100 -17.35 -12.16 8.24
CA ASN A 100 -17.16 -12.92 9.48
C ASN A 100 -17.23 -11.97 10.68
#